data_AF-A0A1C7IA84-F1
#
_entry.id   AF-A0A1C7IA84-F1
#
_cell.length_a   1.000
_cell.length_b   1.000
_cell.length_c   1.000
_cell.angle_alpha   90.00
_cell.angle_beta   90.00
_cell.angle_gamma   90.00
#
_symmetry.space_group_name_H-M   'P 1'
#
loop_
_entity.id
_entity.type
_entity.pdbx_description
1 polymer ?
#
loop_
_entity_poly.entity_id
_entity_poly.type
_entity_poly.pdbx_seq_one_letter_code
_entity_poly.pdbx_strand_id
1 'polypeptide(L)'
;MRSSVKKIASDVDNCPGFSEKRYQMVCQIQEFLKEGCSYREIAKRMGIGRNTIAKYREGDPKELSMYGIRQSKLDPYYDFIIQCLNLGWSKSKTVKAIYEKGYSGSVSNAFEHLGKIEEKEHKYFEPQPYVRTMTEGLKYKTGSKGENMDYITREGVFRHMWMNTELAEEHKKYIYDKYPHIWEWIAV
;
A
#
# COMPACT_ATOMS: atom_id res chain seq x y z
N MET A 1 -10.10 9.60 -35.83
CA MET A 1 -9.73 8.20 -35.55
C MET A 1 -8.87 8.18 -34.29
N ARG A 2 -9.40 7.67 -33.17
CA ARG A 2 -8.65 7.48 -31.92
C ARG A 2 -7.80 6.22 -32.09
N SER A 3 -6.47 6.37 -32.04
CA SER A 3 -5.56 5.23 -31.98
C SER A 3 -5.79 4.48 -30.67
N SER A 4 -6.30 3.26 -30.76
CA SER A 4 -6.32 2.32 -29.65
C SER A 4 -4.88 1.93 -29.35
N VAL A 5 -4.28 2.59 -28.36
CA VAL A 5 -3.02 2.14 -27.77
C VAL A 5 -3.29 0.74 -27.21
N LYS A 6 -2.67 -0.27 -27.80
CA LYS A 6 -2.68 -1.63 -27.27
C LYS A 6 -2.07 -1.57 -25.88
N LYS A 7 -2.91 -1.52 -24.83
CA LYS A 7 -2.46 -1.82 -23.48
C LYS A 7 -1.91 -3.24 -23.54
N ILE A 8 -0.59 -3.37 -23.35
CA ILE A 8 0.05 -4.65 -23.10
C ILE A 8 -0.65 -5.24 -21.88
N ALA A 9 -1.13 -6.48 -22.00
CA ALA A 9 -1.73 -7.20 -20.87
C ALA A 9 -0.74 -7.17 -19.70
N SER A 10 -1.21 -6.81 -18.51
CA SER A 10 -0.42 -6.79 -17.29
C SER A 10 -0.16 -8.18 -16.71
N ASP A 11 -0.28 -9.24 -17.53
CA ASP A 11 0.23 -10.57 -17.21
C ASP A 11 1.74 -10.55 -17.33
N VAL A 12 2.36 -9.88 -16.36
CA VAL A 12 3.70 -10.22 -15.95
C VAL A 12 3.54 -10.81 -14.56
N ASP A 13 3.16 -12.07 -14.52
CA ASP A 13 3.47 -12.99 -13.43
C ASP A 13 5.00 -13.06 -13.27
N ASN A 14 5.60 -11.96 -12.81
CA ASN A 14 6.96 -11.95 -12.29
C ASN A 14 6.87 -12.31 -10.81
N CYS A 15 6.27 -13.46 -10.52
CA CYS A 15 6.69 -14.18 -9.34
C CYS A 15 8.17 -14.52 -9.61
N PRO A 16 9.12 -14.15 -8.74
CA PRO A 16 10.54 -14.46 -8.93
C PRO A 16 10.73 -15.98 -8.78
N GLY A 17 10.31 -16.75 -9.78
CA GLY A 17 10.60 -18.16 -9.87
C GLY A 17 12.09 -18.34 -10.14
N PHE A 18 12.69 -19.33 -9.48
CA PHE A 18 14.07 -19.71 -9.73
C PHE A 18 14.31 -19.91 -11.24
N SER A 19 15.19 -19.10 -11.81
CA SER A 19 15.57 -19.23 -13.22
C SER A 19 16.90 -19.95 -13.31
N GLU A 20 16.86 -21.21 -13.70
CA GLU A 20 18.05 -22.06 -13.84
C GLU A 20 19.07 -21.45 -14.83
N LYS A 21 18.60 -20.87 -15.94
CA LYS A 21 19.45 -20.17 -16.91
C LYS A 21 20.18 -18.97 -16.29
N ARG A 22 19.49 -18.20 -15.43
CA ARG A 22 20.09 -17.06 -14.74
C ARG A 22 21.08 -17.52 -13.67
N TYR A 23 20.73 -18.57 -12.94
CA TYR A 23 21.62 -19.18 -11.93
C TYR A 23 22.94 -19.63 -12.55
N GLN A 24 22.89 -20.44 -13.62
CA GLN A 24 24.08 -20.91 -14.33
C GLN A 24 24.94 -19.75 -14.84
N MET A 25 24.30 -18.71 -15.39
CA MET A 25 24.98 -17.50 -15.84
C MET A 25 25.72 -16.79 -14.69
N VAL A 26 25.07 -16.61 -13.53
CA VAL A 26 25.69 -15.93 -12.38
C VAL A 26 26.85 -16.75 -11.81
N CYS A 27 26.70 -18.08 -11.70
CA CYS A 27 27.79 -18.96 -11.28
C CYS A 27 29.02 -18.84 -12.19
N GLN A 28 28.82 -18.90 -13.52
CA GLN A 28 29.91 -18.79 -14.49
C GLN A 28 30.61 -17.43 -14.43
N ILE A 29 29.86 -16.33 -14.26
CA ILE A 29 30.44 -14.99 -14.07
C ILE A 29 31.33 -14.98 -12.82
N GLN A 30 30.85 -15.51 -11.71
CA GLN A 30 31.61 -15.52 -10.45
C GLN A 30 32.82 -16.47 -10.50
N GLU A 31 32.72 -17.60 -11.19
CA GLU A 31 33.85 -18.51 -11.45
C GLU A 31 34.95 -17.80 -12.23
N PHE A 32 34.64 -17.16 -13.37
CA PHE A 32 35.65 -16.43 -14.13
C PHE A 32 36.25 -15.25 -13.36
N LEU A 33 35.48 -14.60 -12.47
CA LEU A 33 36.02 -13.56 -11.60
C LEU A 33 36.97 -14.12 -10.55
N LYS A 34 36.71 -15.32 -10.00
CA LYS A 34 37.62 -16.03 -9.08
C LYS A 34 38.91 -16.48 -9.77
N GLU A 35 38.82 -16.85 -11.05
CA GLU A 35 39.99 -17.15 -11.90
C GLU A 35 40.82 -15.90 -12.26
N GLY A 36 40.35 -14.70 -11.92
CA GLY A 36 41.05 -13.44 -12.21
C GLY A 36 40.82 -12.90 -13.63
N CYS A 37 39.84 -13.41 -14.37
CA CYS A 37 39.52 -12.90 -15.71
C CYS A 37 39.00 -11.46 -15.66
N SER A 38 39.45 -10.64 -16.61
CA SER A 38 38.95 -9.27 -16.74
C SER A 38 37.50 -9.23 -17.25
N TYR A 39 36.75 -8.17 -16.93
CA TYR A 39 35.37 -8.01 -17.40
C TYR A 39 35.25 -8.03 -18.94
N ARG A 40 36.30 -7.58 -19.65
CA ARG A 40 36.34 -7.61 -21.12
C ARG A 40 36.46 -9.03 -21.66
N GLU A 41 37.19 -9.89 -20.98
CA GLU A 41 37.41 -11.27 -21.37
C GLU A 41 36.16 -12.11 -21.12
N ILE A 42 35.53 -11.95 -19.95
CA ILE A 42 34.26 -12.60 -19.60
C ILE A 42 33.17 -12.21 -20.62
N ALA A 43 33.09 -10.92 -20.98
CA ALA A 43 32.14 -10.45 -21.98
C ALA A 43 32.33 -11.12 -23.35
N LYS A 44 33.58 -11.38 -23.77
CA LYS A 44 33.89 -12.06 -25.03
C LYS A 44 33.56 -13.55 -24.99
N ARG A 45 33.91 -14.24 -23.89
CA ARG A 45 33.69 -15.69 -23.74
C ARG A 45 32.20 -16.03 -23.64
N MET A 46 31.45 -15.24 -22.88
CA MET A 46 30.04 -15.51 -22.60
C MET A 46 29.05 -14.78 -23.53
N GLY A 47 29.51 -13.77 -24.28
CA GLY A 47 28.61 -12.90 -25.06
C GLY A 47 27.73 -11.99 -24.21
N ILE A 48 28.12 -11.71 -22.95
CA ILE A 48 27.34 -10.92 -22.00
C ILE A 48 27.90 -9.49 -21.89
N GLY A 49 27.00 -8.50 -21.78
CA GLY A 49 27.39 -7.10 -21.59
C GLY A 49 28.15 -6.86 -20.29
N ARG A 50 29.17 -5.99 -20.31
CA ARG A 50 30.00 -5.64 -19.13
C ARG A 50 29.19 -5.15 -17.92
N ASN A 51 28.09 -4.44 -18.17
CA ASN A 51 27.19 -3.97 -17.11
C ASN A 51 26.54 -5.14 -16.35
N THR A 52 26.20 -6.22 -17.04
CA THR A 52 25.61 -7.42 -16.43
C THR A 52 26.64 -8.14 -15.56
N ILE A 53 27.88 -8.25 -16.02
CA ILE A 53 29.00 -8.79 -15.23
C ILE A 53 29.20 -7.97 -13.95
N ALA A 54 29.24 -6.64 -14.07
CA ALA A 54 29.39 -5.74 -12.93
C ALA A 54 28.25 -5.87 -11.91
N LYS A 55 27.03 -6.19 -12.38
CA LYS A 55 25.86 -6.37 -11.52
C LYS A 55 25.86 -7.67 -10.72
N TYR A 56 26.46 -8.74 -11.24
CA TYR A 56 26.46 -10.08 -10.63
C TYR A 56 27.83 -10.49 -10.08
N ARG A 57 28.74 -9.51 -9.90
CA ARG A 57 30.10 -9.76 -9.41
C ARG A 57 30.15 -10.22 -7.95
N GLU A 58 29.19 -9.78 -7.14
CA GLU A 58 29.10 -9.98 -5.70
C GLU A 58 27.67 -10.44 -5.34
N GLY A 59 27.54 -11.32 -4.34
CA GLY A 59 26.26 -11.84 -3.84
C GLY A 59 26.10 -13.36 -4.03
N ASP A 60 25.09 -13.95 -3.39
CA ASP A 60 24.76 -15.38 -3.56
C ASP A 60 24.12 -15.61 -4.95
N PRO A 61 24.67 -16.50 -5.79
CA PRO A 61 24.07 -16.89 -7.06
C PRO A 61 22.61 -17.30 -6.98
N LYS A 62 22.20 -17.98 -5.90
CA LYS A 62 20.81 -18.43 -5.73
C LYS A 62 19.87 -17.23 -5.58
N GLU A 63 20.17 -16.31 -4.66
CA GLU A 63 19.36 -15.11 -4.45
C GLU A 63 19.30 -14.22 -5.70
N LEU A 64 20.43 -14.00 -6.36
CA LEU A 64 20.53 -13.20 -7.59
C LEU A 64 19.74 -13.82 -8.74
N SER A 65 19.64 -15.15 -8.79
CA SER A 65 18.84 -15.85 -9.81
C SER A 65 17.34 -15.67 -9.59
N MET A 66 16.88 -15.69 -8.33
CA MET A 66 15.47 -15.56 -7.97
C MET A 66 15.00 -14.12 -8.08
N TYR A 67 15.59 -13.20 -7.31
CA TYR A 67 15.09 -11.83 -7.16
C TYR A 67 15.65 -10.86 -8.20
N GLY A 68 16.73 -11.24 -8.90
CA GLY A 68 17.48 -10.32 -9.75
C GLY A 68 18.15 -9.21 -8.94
N ILE A 69 18.58 -8.15 -9.62
CA ILE A 69 19.35 -7.05 -9.01
C ILE A 69 18.44 -5.96 -8.43
N ARG A 70 17.17 -5.90 -8.88
CA ARG A 70 16.20 -4.89 -8.42
C ARG A 70 15.39 -5.47 -7.28
N GLN A 71 15.97 -5.50 -6.09
CA GLN A 71 15.20 -5.72 -4.88
C GLN A 71 14.28 -4.51 -4.66
N SER A 72 13.00 -4.78 -4.42
CA SER A 72 12.09 -3.76 -3.93
C SER A 72 12.61 -3.22 -2.60
N LYS A 73 12.28 -1.97 -2.27
CA LYS A 73 12.66 -1.38 -0.97
C LYS A 73 12.10 -2.17 0.22
N LEU A 74 11.13 -3.07 0.00
CA LEU A 74 10.52 -3.92 1.01
C LEU A 74 11.09 -5.34 1.06
N ASP A 75 11.83 -5.77 0.03
CA ASP A 75 12.42 -7.11 -0.02
C ASP A 75 13.35 -7.39 1.17
N PRO A 76 14.17 -6.44 1.67
CA PRO A 76 14.98 -6.66 2.88
C PRO A 76 14.15 -6.91 4.15
N TYR A 77 12.86 -6.55 4.14
CA TYR A 77 11.95 -6.72 5.27
C TYR A 77 11.08 -7.98 5.13
N TYR A 78 11.24 -8.77 4.06
CA TYR A 78 10.40 -9.93 3.77
C TYR A 78 10.36 -10.93 4.93
N ASP A 79 11.52 -11.34 5.43
CA ASP A 79 11.62 -12.29 6.54
C ASP A 79 10.95 -11.76 7.81
N PHE A 80 11.11 -10.46 8.08
CA PHE A 80 10.46 -9.81 9.20
C PHE A 80 8.94 -9.77 9.03
N ILE A 81 8.45 -9.55 7.82
CA ILE A 81 7.01 -9.56 7.51
C ILE A 81 6.44 -10.96 7.72
N ILE A 82 7.12 -12.01 7.27
CA ILE A 82 6.71 -13.40 7.52
C ILE A 82 6.70 -13.71 9.01
N GLN A 83 7.70 -13.24 9.77
CA GLN A 83 7.69 -13.38 11.22
C GLN A 83 6.46 -12.69 11.83
N CYS A 84 6.13 -11.46 11.42
CA CYS A 84 4.93 -10.75 11.89
C CYS A 84 3.64 -11.49 11.53
N LEU A 85 3.57 -12.09 10.33
CA LEU A 85 2.43 -12.88 9.87
C LEU A 85 2.24 -14.13 10.75
N ASN A 86 3.32 -14.87 11.02
CA ASN A 86 3.27 -16.05 11.88
C ASN A 86 2.97 -15.72 13.35
N LEU A 87 3.30 -14.51 13.82
CA LEU A 87 2.96 -14.01 15.14
C LEU A 87 1.53 -13.48 15.25
N GLY A 88 0.73 -13.54 14.17
CA GLY A 88 -0.65 -13.04 14.16
C GLY A 88 -0.75 -11.53 14.32
N TRP A 89 0.19 -10.77 13.75
CA TRP A 89 0.09 -9.31 13.79
C TRP A 89 -0.94 -8.80 12.78
N SER A 90 -1.43 -7.58 12.99
CA SER A 90 -2.26 -6.89 12.00
C SER A 90 -1.42 -6.13 10.99
N LYS A 91 -1.95 -5.91 9.78
CA LYS A 91 -1.24 -5.20 8.71
C LYS A 91 -0.68 -3.85 9.18
N SER A 92 -1.48 -3.04 9.85
CA SER A 92 -1.05 -1.72 10.31
C SER A 92 0.03 -1.78 11.38
N LYS A 93 -0.01 -2.78 12.27
CA LYS A 93 1.05 -2.99 13.27
C LYS A 93 2.36 -3.37 12.57
N THR A 94 2.30 -4.26 11.59
CA THR A 94 3.45 -4.68 10.78
C THR A 94 4.03 -3.50 9.99
N VAL A 95 3.19 -2.70 9.31
CA VAL A 95 3.63 -1.50 8.58
C VAL A 95 4.32 -0.52 9.53
N LYS A 96 3.74 -0.24 10.69
CA LYS A 96 4.33 0.65 11.69
C LYS A 96 5.73 0.18 12.11
N ALA A 97 5.88 -1.12 12.39
CA ALA A 97 7.17 -1.69 12.77
C ALA A 97 8.21 -1.65 11.62
N ILE A 98 7.77 -1.81 10.37
CA ILE A 98 8.65 -1.65 9.19
C ILE A 98 9.16 -0.21 9.07
N TYR A 99 8.31 0.79 9.32
CA TYR A 99 8.73 2.19 9.36
C TYR A 99 9.71 2.48 10.50
N GLU A 100 9.48 1.92 11.70
CA GLU A 100 10.40 2.03 12.84
C GLU A 100 11.78 1.41 12.52
N LYS A 101 11.83 0.39 11.66
CA LYS A 101 13.09 -0.20 11.17
C LYS A 101 13.80 0.59 10.06
N GLY A 102 13.23 1.72 9.62
CA GLY A 102 13.87 2.61 8.64
C GLY A 102 13.34 2.49 7.21
N TYR A 103 12.15 1.93 7.01
CA TYR A 103 11.53 1.92 5.68
C TYR A 103 11.20 3.33 5.20
N SER A 104 11.65 3.66 3.98
CA SER A 104 11.54 5.01 3.40
C SER A 104 10.51 5.11 2.27
N GLY A 105 9.68 4.08 2.04
CA GLY A 105 8.72 4.05 0.94
C GLY A 105 7.34 4.61 1.33
N SER A 106 6.40 4.55 0.40
CA SER A 106 5.02 5.00 0.65
C SER A 106 4.22 3.96 1.44
N VAL A 107 3.28 4.45 2.24
CA VAL A 107 2.43 3.59 3.09
C VAL A 107 1.58 2.66 2.23
N SER A 108 1.01 3.17 1.14
CA SER A 108 0.22 2.38 0.19
C SER A 108 1.01 1.22 -0.41
N ASN A 109 2.28 1.45 -0.78
CA ASN A 109 3.13 0.39 -1.32
C ASN A 109 3.43 -0.69 -0.27
N ALA A 110 3.61 -0.30 1.00
CA ALA A 110 3.77 -1.25 2.08
C ALA A 110 2.53 -2.14 2.23
N PHE A 111 1.33 -1.57 2.25
CA PHE A 111 0.09 -2.34 2.33
C PHE A 111 -0.15 -3.24 1.11
N GLU A 112 0.12 -2.75 -0.11
CA GLU A 112 0.01 -3.56 -1.33
C GLU A 112 0.97 -4.75 -1.29
N HIS A 113 2.20 -4.54 -0.81
CA HIS A 113 3.19 -5.61 -0.66
C HIS A 113 2.75 -6.65 0.38
N LEU A 114 2.18 -6.23 1.51
CA LEU A 114 1.61 -7.15 2.49
C LEU A 114 0.50 -8.02 1.88
N GLY A 115 -0.37 -7.44 1.03
CA GLY A 115 -1.40 -8.20 0.31
C GLY A 115 -0.80 -9.28 -0.60
N LYS A 116 0.27 -8.94 -1.33
CA LYS A 116 1.00 -9.93 -2.16
C LYS A 116 1.61 -11.06 -1.33
N ILE A 117 2.00 -10.80 -0.09
CA ILE A 117 2.53 -11.82 0.82
C ILE A 117 1.39 -12.73 1.32
N GLU A 118 0.22 -12.18 1.63
CA GLU A 118 -0.96 -12.98 2.01
C GLU A 118 -1.36 -13.96 0.89
N GLU A 119 -1.38 -13.47 -0.35
CA GLU A 119 -1.68 -14.29 -1.53
C GLU A 119 -0.66 -15.41 -1.72
N LYS A 120 0.63 -15.13 -1.52
CA LYS A 120 1.72 -16.09 -1.66
C LYS A 120 1.76 -17.15 -0.55
N GLU A 121 1.58 -16.72 0.69
CA GLU A 121 1.69 -17.58 1.87
C GLU A 121 0.36 -18.28 2.20
N HIS A 122 -0.73 -17.97 1.46
CA HIS A 122 -2.09 -18.45 1.71
C HIS A 122 -2.53 -18.28 3.18
N LYS A 123 -2.12 -17.16 3.78
CA LYS A 123 -2.40 -16.79 5.17
C LYS A 123 -2.80 -15.32 5.23
N TYR A 124 -3.63 -14.99 6.21
CA TYR A 124 -4.12 -13.61 6.39
C TYR A 124 -3.53 -12.99 7.64
N PHE A 125 -3.23 -11.69 7.58
CA PHE A 125 -2.92 -10.94 8.79
C PHE A 125 -4.17 -10.83 9.68
N GLU A 126 -3.95 -10.78 10.99
CA GLU A 126 -5.05 -10.64 11.93
C GLU A 126 -5.78 -9.30 11.72
N PRO A 127 -7.12 -9.27 11.83
CA PRO A 127 -7.88 -8.04 11.75
C PRO A 127 -7.35 -7.06 12.78
N GLN A 128 -7.08 -5.83 12.36
CA GLN A 128 -6.74 -4.80 13.33
C GLN A 128 -7.98 -4.56 14.21
N PRO A 129 -7.85 -4.66 15.55
CA PRO A 129 -8.97 -4.32 16.43
C PRO A 129 -9.37 -2.87 16.18
N TYR A 130 -10.67 -2.59 16.22
CA TYR A 130 -11.16 -1.23 16.08
C TYR A 130 -10.54 -0.37 17.20
N VAL A 131 -9.63 0.50 16.81
CA VAL A 131 -9.11 1.52 17.71
C VAL A 131 -10.03 2.72 17.54
N ARG A 132 -10.82 3.02 18.58
CA ARG A 132 -11.55 4.30 18.64
C ARG A 132 -10.52 5.40 18.42
N THR A 133 -10.61 6.07 17.27
CA THR A 133 -9.87 7.30 17.07
C THR A 133 -10.39 8.29 18.11
N MET A 134 -9.49 9.01 18.81
CA MET A 134 -9.82 9.98 19.86
C MET A 134 -10.85 11.04 19.42
N THR A 135 -11.16 11.11 18.13
CA THR A 135 -12.27 11.86 17.52
C THR A 135 -13.65 11.55 18.09
N GLU A 136 -13.93 10.33 18.58
CA GLU A 136 -15.20 10.04 19.27
C GLU A 136 -15.25 10.67 20.68
N GLY A 137 -14.09 10.93 21.30
CA GLY A 137 -13.96 11.63 22.58
C GLY A 137 -13.84 13.16 22.43
N LEU A 138 -13.71 13.67 21.21
CA LEU A 138 -13.76 15.10 20.97
C LEU A 138 -15.22 15.55 21.09
N LYS A 139 -15.47 16.52 21.99
CA LYS A 139 -16.77 17.21 22.07
C LYS A 139 -17.21 17.77 20.71
N TYR A 140 -16.25 18.10 19.84
CA TYR A 140 -16.49 18.64 18.51
C TYR A 140 -15.60 17.99 17.45
N LYS A 141 -16.10 17.83 16.22
CA LYS A 141 -15.34 17.23 15.12
C LYS A 141 -14.11 18.07 14.75
N THR A 142 -13.03 17.43 14.30
CA THR A 142 -11.85 18.12 13.74
C THR A 142 -12.27 19.03 12.59
N GLY A 143 -11.96 20.33 12.70
CA GLY A 143 -12.38 21.37 11.73
C GLY A 143 -13.70 22.07 12.05
N SER A 144 -14.37 21.71 13.15
CA SER A 144 -15.51 22.46 13.68
C SER A 144 -15.06 23.73 14.41
N LYS A 145 -15.92 24.75 14.44
CA LYS A 145 -15.76 25.99 15.23
C LYS A 145 -16.06 25.82 16.73
N GLY A 146 -16.21 24.58 17.22
CA GLY A 146 -16.40 24.29 18.63
C GLY A 146 -17.69 24.83 19.24
N GLU A 147 -17.64 25.15 20.53
CA GLU A 147 -18.74 25.57 21.44
C GLU A 147 -19.53 26.81 20.99
N ASN A 148 -18.95 27.62 20.09
CA ASN A 148 -19.55 28.87 19.63
C ASN A 148 -20.65 28.71 18.57
N MET A 149 -20.89 27.49 18.09
CA MET A 149 -21.93 27.22 17.09
C MET A 149 -22.65 25.92 17.43
N ASP A 150 -23.97 25.97 17.38
CA ASP A 150 -24.77 24.75 17.39
C ASP A 150 -24.76 24.11 15.99
N TYR A 151 -24.69 22.78 15.94
CA TYR A 151 -24.55 22.02 14.70
C TYR A 151 -25.78 21.18 14.45
N ILE A 152 -26.47 21.48 13.36
CA ILE A 152 -27.47 20.58 12.82
C ILE A 152 -26.87 19.71 11.71
N THR A 153 -27.03 18.39 11.84
CA THR A 153 -26.62 17.46 10.79
C THR A 153 -27.65 17.48 9.67
N ARG A 154 -27.20 17.26 8.42
CA ARG A 154 -28.09 17.06 7.27
C ARG A 154 -29.14 15.99 7.57
N GLU A 155 -28.73 14.90 8.20
CA GLU A 155 -29.64 13.83 8.64
C GLU A 155 -30.70 14.34 9.63
N GLY A 156 -30.30 15.17 10.62
CA GLY A 156 -31.23 15.79 11.57
C GLY A 156 -32.28 16.66 10.88
N VAL A 157 -31.88 17.43 9.86
CA VAL A 157 -32.83 18.21 9.04
C VAL A 157 -33.83 17.28 8.34
N PHE A 158 -33.36 16.21 7.68
CA PHE A 158 -34.24 15.28 6.98
C PHE A 158 -35.19 14.52 7.91
N ARG A 159 -34.73 14.09 9.08
CA ARG A 159 -35.60 13.46 10.08
C ARG A 159 -36.66 14.43 10.58
N HIS A 160 -36.33 15.72 10.74
CA HIS A 160 -37.32 16.71 11.14
C HIS A 160 -38.39 16.88 10.06
N MET A 161 -37.96 17.07 8.80
CA MET A 161 -38.86 17.32 7.67
C MET A 161 -39.74 16.13 7.29
N TRP A 162 -39.19 14.92 7.34
CA TRP A 162 -39.83 13.73 6.75
C TRP A 162 -40.35 12.72 7.77
N MET A 163 -39.94 12.84 9.04
CA MET A 163 -40.31 11.92 10.11
C MET A 163 -40.93 12.65 11.32
N ASN A 164 -41.23 13.94 11.20
CA ASN A 164 -41.81 14.78 12.26
C ASN A 164 -41.04 14.73 13.60
N THR A 165 -39.74 14.46 13.55
CA THR A 165 -38.91 14.42 14.76
C THR A 165 -38.69 15.82 15.32
N GLU A 166 -38.57 15.95 16.64
CA GLU A 166 -38.37 17.25 17.27
C GLU A 166 -37.00 17.84 16.92
N LEU A 167 -37.01 19.14 16.61
CA LEU A 167 -35.82 19.93 16.30
C LEU A 167 -35.86 21.22 17.14
N ALA A 168 -34.70 21.66 17.62
CA ALA A 168 -34.58 22.89 18.40
C ALA A 168 -35.16 24.10 17.65
N GLU A 169 -35.84 25.00 18.37
CA GLU A 169 -36.52 26.15 17.78
C GLU A 169 -35.57 27.10 17.05
N GLU A 170 -34.36 27.27 17.57
CA GLU A 170 -33.32 28.08 16.94
C GLU A 170 -32.90 27.52 15.58
N HIS A 171 -32.74 26.19 15.50
CA HIS A 171 -32.44 25.50 14.25
C HIS A 171 -33.58 25.57 13.24
N LYS A 172 -34.83 25.40 13.72
CA LYS A 172 -36.03 25.58 12.89
C LYS A 172 -35.99 26.96 12.27
N LYS A 173 -35.94 28.00 13.11
CA LYS A 173 -35.92 29.41 12.68
C LYS A 173 -34.82 29.68 11.65
N TYR A 174 -33.61 29.16 11.86
CA TYR A 174 -32.50 29.36 10.92
C TYR A 174 -32.74 28.70 9.56
N ILE A 175 -33.18 27.43 9.52
CA ILE A 175 -33.48 26.72 8.25
C ILE A 175 -34.52 27.52 7.47
N TYR A 176 -35.49 28.00 8.21
CA TYR A 176 -36.67 28.67 7.75
C TYR A 176 -36.43 30.09 7.21
N ASP A 177 -35.64 30.90 7.92
CA ASP A 177 -35.18 32.20 7.39
C ASP A 177 -34.30 32.03 6.14
N LYS A 178 -33.47 30.97 6.10
CA LYS A 178 -32.50 30.77 5.03
C LYS A 178 -33.07 30.08 3.79
N TYR A 179 -34.08 29.23 3.96
CA TYR A 179 -34.71 28.45 2.91
C TYR A 179 -36.25 28.55 3.02
N PRO A 180 -36.84 29.72 2.69
CA PRO A 180 -38.26 30.00 2.91
C PRO A 180 -39.20 29.01 2.18
N HIS A 181 -38.77 28.53 1.02
CA HIS A 181 -39.54 27.59 0.19
C HIS A 181 -39.76 26.22 0.85
N ILE A 182 -39.02 25.87 1.91
CA ILE A 182 -39.16 24.58 2.59
C ILE A 182 -40.55 24.41 3.23
N TRP A 183 -41.24 25.49 3.63
CA TRP A 183 -42.58 25.38 4.21
C TRP A 183 -43.62 24.83 3.26
N GLU A 184 -43.49 25.12 1.97
CA GLU A 184 -44.43 24.65 0.95
C GLU A 184 -44.44 23.11 0.86
N TRP A 185 -43.37 22.46 1.32
CA TRP A 185 -43.19 21.01 1.27
C TRP A 185 -43.58 20.29 2.57
N ILE A 186 -43.75 21.03 3.66
CA ILE A 186 -44.11 20.47 4.99
C ILE A 186 -45.62 20.58 5.24
N ALA A 187 -46.34 21.43 4.50
CA ALA A 187 -47.77 21.70 4.68
C ALA A 187 -48.73 20.73 3.94
N VAL A 188 -48.29 19.53 3.57
CA VAL A 188 -49.10 18.46 2.95
C VAL A 188 -49.12 17.24 3.87
#